data_AF-A0A8S3DWF0-F1
#
_entry.id   AF-A0A8S3DWF0-F1
#
_cell.length_a   1.000
_cell.length_b   1.000
_cell.length_c   1.000
_cell.angle_alpha   90.00
_cell.angle_beta   90.00
_cell.angle_gamma   90.00
#
_symmetry.space_group_name_H-M   'P 1'
#
loop_
_entity.id
_entity.type
_entity.pdbx_description
1 polymer ?
#
loop_
_entity_poly.entity_id
_entity_poly.type
_entity_poly.pdbx_seq_one_letter_code
_entity_poly.pdbx_strand_id
1 'polypeptide(L)'
;GSVDAERSNVTELVSKMDPYGKRTIFVLTKVDMAEANLHDSGRIKKILEGKLFPMKALGYFAVVTGKGNADDPIDLIQKYEEEFFQNSKLFRDGIFKANQTTTRNLSFAVSDCFWKMVKESVEQQTDTFKATKFTLETEWKNSFPKMREQDRDELFEKARGEILDEVVNLSLIPSQQWEDNLTKYLWEKMSNFIFDDVFLTAAQAESISDFNTTVDVKLQQWAEKELPRQCIDIGQFVLLDEFQNLIEREQKSRSNDPITNDIKLQVVQECRT
;
A
#
# COMPACT_ATOMS: atom_id res chain seq x y z
N GLY A 1 -12.09 48.14 7.94
CA GLY A 1 -13.56 48.10 7.86
C GLY A 1 -14.07 47.01 8.78
N SER A 2 -14.73 47.38 9.88
CA SER A 2 -15.48 46.46 10.73
C SER A 2 -16.79 46.12 10.02
N VAL A 3 -16.80 44.99 9.31
CA VAL A 3 -18.01 44.49 8.64
C VAL A 3 -18.96 43.98 9.72
N ASP A 4 -20.20 44.49 9.73
CA ASP A 4 -21.28 43.99 10.59
C ASP A 4 -21.43 42.48 10.39
N ALA A 5 -21.18 41.71 11.44
CA ALA A 5 -21.24 40.24 11.42
C ALA A 5 -22.61 39.69 10.98
N GLU A 6 -23.68 40.48 11.07
CA GLU A 6 -25.05 40.15 10.62
C GLU A 6 -25.21 40.09 9.10
N ARG A 7 -24.30 40.70 8.34
CA ARG A 7 -24.29 40.67 6.86
C ARG A 7 -23.32 39.62 6.29
N SER A 8 -22.74 38.78 7.14
CA SER A 8 -21.73 37.81 6.71
C SER A 8 -22.37 36.58 6.07
N ASN A 9 -22.00 36.28 4.83
CA ASN A 9 -22.39 35.03 4.13
C ASN A 9 -22.03 33.77 4.92
N VAL A 10 -21.06 33.86 5.84
CA VAL A 10 -20.57 32.72 6.64
C VAL A 10 -21.65 32.20 7.58
N THR A 11 -22.44 33.07 8.24
CA THR A 11 -23.45 32.62 9.21
C THR A 11 -24.61 31.88 8.55
N GLU A 12 -24.99 32.28 7.34
CA GLU A 12 -26.04 31.61 6.58
C GLU A 12 -25.59 30.22 6.09
N LEU A 13 -24.36 30.12 5.57
CA LEU A 13 -23.79 28.86 5.13
C LEU A 13 -23.68 27.85 6.28
N VAL A 14 -23.19 28.31 7.44
CA VAL A 14 -23.05 27.47 8.63
C VAL A 14 -24.41 27.02 9.14
N SER A 15 -25.44 27.89 9.14
CA SER A 15 -26.80 27.49 9.52
C SER A 15 -27.41 26.44 8.57
N LYS A 16 -27.11 26.49 7.26
CA LYS A 16 -27.51 25.45 6.30
C LYS A 16 -26.82 24.11 6.55
N MET A 17 -25.53 24.14 6.88
CA MET A 17 -24.73 22.93 7.08
C MET A 17 -24.89 22.31 8.47
N ASP A 18 -25.08 23.12 9.52
CA ASP A 18 -25.28 22.69 10.91
C ASP A 18 -26.44 23.47 11.57
N PRO A 19 -27.70 23.15 11.23
CA PRO A 19 -28.87 23.88 11.72
C PRO A 19 -29.03 23.84 13.25
N TYR A 20 -28.49 22.80 13.90
CA TYR A 20 -28.60 22.59 15.33
C TYR A 20 -27.38 23.09 16.11
N GLY A 21 -26.29 23.46 15.43
CA GLY A 21 -25.07 23.95 16.06
C GLY A 21 -24.30 22.89 16.85
N LYS A 22 -24.42 21.62 16.46
CA LYS A 22 -23.82 20.49 17.20
C LYS A 22 -22.32 20.32 16.94
N ARG A 23 -21.78 20.97 15.90
CA ARG A 23 -20.38 20.84 15.46
C ARG A 23 -19.74 22.19 15.12
N THR A 24 -20.34 23.27 15.60
CA THR A 24 -19.94 24.64 15.27
C THR A 24 -19.52 25.37 16.55
N ILE A 25 -18.39 26.10 16.50
CA ILE A 25 -17.97 27.05 17.55
C ILE A 25 -17.90 28.44 16.93
N PHE A 26 -18.48 29.42 17.60
CA PHE A 26 -18.46 30.82 17.18
C PHE A 26 -17.36 31.59 17.90
N VAL A 27 -16.60 32.38 17.14
CA VAL A 27 -15.51 33.21 17.67
C VAL A 27 -15.71 34.65 17.21
N LEU A 28 -15.91 35.55 18.17
CA LEU A 28 -15.93 36.99 17.98
C LEU A 28 -14.51 37.53 18.18
N THR A 29 -13.94 38.10 17.13
CA THR A 29 -12.60 38.72 17.15
C THR A 29 -12.70 40.24 17.24
N LYS A 30 -11.59 40.90 17.59
CA LYS A 30 -11.46 42.38 17.68
C LYS A 30 -12.44 43.02 18.67
N VAL A 31 -12.63 42.34 19.79
CA VAL A 31 -13.57 42.76 20.85
C VAL A 31 -13.10 44.03 21.54
N ASP A 32 -11.79 44.26 21.59
CA ASP A 32 -11.14 45.47 22.10
C ASP A 32 -11.55 46.72 21.31
N MET A 33 -11.52 46.64 19.98
CA MET A 33 -12.02 47.72 19.12
C MET A 33 -13.52 47.92 19.24
N ALA A 34 -14.28 46.83 19.42
CA ALA A 34 -15.73 46.90 19.57
C ALA A 34 -16.13 47.65 20.86
N GLU A 35 -15.41 47.42 21.95
CA GLU A 35 -15.59 48.13 23.22
C GLU A 35 -15.16 49.61 23.13
N ALA A 36 -14.01 49.89 22.51
CA ALA A 36 -13.48 51.25 22.38
C ALA A 36 -14.35 52.18 21.53
N ASN A 37 -14.97 51.64 20.48
CA ASN A 37 -15.84 52.39 19.58
C ASN A 37 -17.29 52.59 20.11
N LEU A 38 -17.52 52.34 21.41
CA LEU A 38 -18.84 52.49 22.07
C LEU A 38 -19.96 51.74 21.33
N HIS A 39 -19.67 50.57 20.75
CA HIS A 39 -20.74 49.73 20.22
C HIS A 39 -21.67 49.29 21.37
N ASP A 40 -22.99 49.31 21.09
CA ASP A 40 -24.04 48.94 22.05
C ASP A 40 -23.69 47.63 22.77
N SER A 41 -23.42 47.74 24.07
CA SER A 41 -23.03 46.63 24.94
C SER A 41 -24.11 45.54 24.98
N GLY A 42 -25.38 45.92 24.74
CA GLY A 42 -26.49 44.99 24.56
C GLY A 42 -26.39 44.14 23.29
N ARG A 43 -25.74 44.63 22.24
CA ARG A 43 -25.54 43.89 20.97
C ARG A 43 -24.47 42.80 21.13
N ILE A 44 -23.34 43.13 21.74
CA ILE A 44 -22.28 42.15 22.05
C ILE A 44 -22.81 41.02 22.94
N LYS A 45 -23.64 41.38 23.93
CA LYS A 45 -24.33 40.40 24.77
C LYS A 45 -25.21 39.44 23.96
N LYS A 46 -26.05 39.97 23.06
CA LYS A 46 -26.92 39.15 22.19
C LYS A 46 -26.13 38.22 21.25
N ILE A 47 -24.93 38.63 20.81
CA ILE A 47 -24.03 37.79 20.02
C ILE A 47 -23.55 36.59 20.83
N LEU A 48 -23.02 36.82 22.02
CA LEU A 48 -22.45 35.75 22.84
C LEU A 48 -23.50 34.86 23.51
N GLU A 49 -24.73 35.33 23.62
CA GLU A 49 -25.90 34.52 23.96
C GLU A 49 -26.45 33.72 22.76
N GLY A 50 -25.91 33.92 21.55
CA GLY A 50 -26.35 33.24 20.34
C GLY A 50 -27.76 33.61 19.89
N LYS A 51 -28.25 34.79 20.29
CA LYS A 51 -29.61 35.27 19.98
C LYS A 51 -29.67 36.20 18.77
N LEU A 52 -28.52 36.74 18.36
CA LEU A 52 -28.47 37.72 17.27
C LEU A 52 -28.45 37.06 15.88
N PHE A 53 -27.84 35.88 15.75
CA PHE A 53 -27.68 35.18 14.48
C PHE A 53 -28.64 33.99 14.37
N PRO A 54 -29.08 33.64 13.14
CA PRO A 54 -29.87 32.43 12.89
C PRO A 54 -29.05 31.13 12.99
N MET A 55 -27.76 31.24 13.31
CA MET A 55 -26.83 30.12 13.48
C MET A 55 -26.73 29.77 14.97
N LYS A 56 -26.63 28.47 15.26
CA LYS A 56 -26.37 27.95 16.60
C LYS A 56 -24.95 27.38 16.65
N ALA A 57 -24.30 27.52 17.80
CA ALA A 57 -22.98 26.99 18.06
C ALA A 57 -22.94 26.32 19.45
N LEU A 58 -22.06 25.34 19.61
CA LEU A 58 -21.73 24.68 20.88
C LEU A 58 -21.19 25.69 21.91
N GLY A 59 -20.44 26.68 21.43
CA GLY A 59 -19.84 27.72 22.25
C GLY A 59 -19.67 29.01 21.47
N TYR A 60 -19.80 30.12 22.19
CA TYR A 60 -19.56 31.47 21.70
C TYR A 60 -18.42 32.05 22.51
N PHE A 61 -17.34 32.41 21.82
CA PHE A 61 -16.11 32.92 22.43
C PHE A 61 -15.80 34.32 21.94
N ALA A 62 -15.24 35.15 22.82
CA ALA A 62 -14.73 36.48 22.55
C ALA A 62 -13.22 36.48 22.75
N VAL A 63 -12.47 36.87 21.73
CA VAL A 63 -11.00 36.85 21.73
C VAL A 63 -10.42 38.16 21.16
N VAL A 64 -9.20 38.48 21.60
CA VAL A 64 -8.46 39.65 21.12
C VAL A 64 -7.18 39.18 20.43
N THR A 65 -7.13 39.36 19.11
CA THR A 65 -6.05 38.87 18.25
C THR A 65 -5.01 39.97 18.02
N GLY A 66 -4.36 40.43 19.09
CA GLY A 66 -3.27 41.42 19.06
C GLY A 66 -3.71 42.84 18.67
N LYS A 67 -2.74 43.77 18.60
CA LYS A 67 -2.98 45.21 18.32
C LYS A 67 -3.02 45.56 16.82
N GLY A 68 -3.00 44.55 15.95
CA GLY A 68 -3.07 44.72 14.49
C GLY A 68 -1.73 44.74 13.75
N ASN A 69 -0.59 44.61 14.45
CA ASN A 69 0.71 44.37 13.83
C ASN A 69 0.90 42.86 13.58
N ALA A 70 1.41 42.49 12.40
CA ALA A 70 1.63 41.09 12.04
C ALA A 70 2.87 40.48 12.72
N ASP A 71 3.81 41.31 13.17
CA ASP A 71 5.10 40.87 13.73
C ASP A 71 5.09 40.76 15.27
N ASP A 72 3.93 40.98 15.92
CA ASP A 72 3.84 40.88 17.38
C ASP A 72 4.03 39.41 17.84
N PRO A 73 4.97 39.11 18.75
CA PRO A 73 5.14 37.76 19.28
C PRO A 73 3.91 37.31 20.08
N ILE A 74 3.61 36.01 20.00
CA ILE A 74 2.42 35.39 20.61
C ILE A 74 2.31 35.69 22.11
N ASP A 75 3.44 35.71 22.83
CA ASP A 75 3.46 36.00 24.28
C ASP A 75 2.96 37.42 24.59
N LEU A 76 3.26 38.40 23.73
CA LEU A 76 2.77 39.77 23.89
C LEU A 76 1.27 39.87 23.58
N ILE A 77 0.80 39.13 22.58
CA ILE A 77 -0.63 39.05 22.24
C ILE A 77 -1.42 38.44 23.39
N GLN A 78 -0.89 37.35 23.98
CA GLN A 78 -1.53 36.69 25.12
C GLN A 78 -1.61 37.63 26.33
N LYS A 79 -0.50 38.30 26.70
CA LYS A 79 -0.50 39.26 27.81
C LYS A 79 -1.48 40.41 27.56
N TYR A 80 -1.51 40.95 26.35
CA TYR A 80 -2.45 42.00 25.98
C TYR A 80 -3.91 41.54 26.10
N GLU A 81 -4.23 40.32 25.64
CA GLU A 81 -5.56 39.74 25.77
C GLU A 81 -5.96 39.59 27.25
N GLU A 82 -5.06 39.08 28.09
CA GLU A 82 -5.29 38.92 29.53
C GLU A 82 -5.51 40.28 30.23
N GLU A 83 -4.66 41.27 29.95
CA GLU A 83 -4.78 42.63 30.49
C GLU A 83 -6.07 43.32 30.03
N PHE A 84 -6.48 43.11 28.78
CA PHE A 84 -7.72 43.65 28.25
C PHE A 84 -8.93 43.09 28.99
N PHE A 85 -9.08 41.76 29.08
CA PHE A 85 -10.24 41.15 29.73
C PHE A 85 -10.30 41.43 31.24
N GLN A 86 -9.16 41.61 31.92
CA GLN A 86 -9.12 42.04 33.33
C GLN A 86 -9.62 43.48 33.53
N ASN A 87 -9.39 44.36 32.56
CA ASN A 87 -9.70 45.80 32.67
C ASN A 87 -10.96 46.23 31.90
N SER A 88 -11.52 45.35 31.07
CA SER A 88 -12.71 45.59 30.25
C SER A 88 -13.94 45.91 31.12
N LYS A 89 -14.68 46.94 30.71
CA LYS A 89 -15.96 47.31 31.31
C LYS A 89 -17.02 46.25 31.00
N LEU A 90 -16.99 45.67 29.80
CA LEU A 90 -17.89 44.59 29.40
C LEU A 90 -17.71 43.31 30.25
N PHE A 91 -16.48 43.05 30.72
CA PHE A 91 -16.21 41.97 31.67
C PHE A 91 -16.73 42.31 33.08
N ARG A 92 -16.49 43.53 33.57
CA ARG A 92 -16.95 44.00 34.89
C ARG A 92 -18.48 44.12 34.99
N ASP A 93 -19.14 44.50 33.90
CA ASP A 93 -20.60 44.59 33.78
C ASP A 93 -21.27 43.21 33.63
N GLY A 94 -20.47 42.12 33.65
CA GLY A 94 -20.95 40.74 33.60
C GLY A 94 -21.53 40.32 32.24
N ILE A 95 -21.22 41.07 31.18
CA ILE A 95 -21.64 40.76 29.81
C ILE A 95 -20.83 39.60 29.25
N PHE A 96 -19.54 39.55 29.57
CA PHE A 96 -18.69 38.41 29.27
C PHE A 96 -18.66 37.42 30.44
N LYS A 97 -18.88 36.14 30.14
CA LYS A 97 -18.57 35.07 31.09
C LYS A 97 -17.09 34.71 30.99
N ALA A 98 -16.44 34.48 32.12
CA ALA A 98 -15.01 34.14 32.17
C ALA A 98 -14.64 32.92 31.32
N ASN A 99 -15.54 31.94 31.19
CA ASN A 99 -15.32 30.75 30.35
C ASN A 99 -15.51 30.99 28.85
N GLN A 100 -16.08 32.13 28.44
CA GLN A 100 -16.32 32.51 27.05
C GLN A 100 -15.28 33.51 26.53
N THR A 101 -14.38 33.98 27.38
CA THR A 101 -13.32 34.94 27.02
C THR A 101 -11.97 34.26 26.94
N THR A 102 -11.03 34.87 26.22
CA THR A 102 -9.64 34.45 26.01
C THR A 102 -9.45 33.32 24.99
N THR A 103 -8.32 33.38 24.29
CA THR A 103 -7.85 32.35 23.36
C THR A 103 -7.59 31.02 24.06
N ARG A 104 -7.12 31.06 25.32
CA ARG A 104 -6.88 29.86 26.14
C ARG A 104 -8.17 29.05 26.36
N ASN A 105 -9.27 29.70 26.74
CA ASN A 105 -10.53 28.99 26.97
C ASN A 105 -11.12 28.46 25.66
N LEU A 106 -10.99 29.22 24.58
CA LEU A 106 -11.35 28.75 23.24
C LEU A 106 -10.56 27.50 22.85
N SER A 107 -9.23 27.49 23.03
CA SER A 107 -8.39 26.34 22.68
C SER A 107 -8.76 25.09 23.48
N PHE A 108 -9.08 25.23 24.77
CA PHE A 108 -9.55 24.12 25.58
C PHE A 108 -10.90 23.56 25.08
N ALA A 109 -11.87 24.43 24.80
CA ALA A 109 -13.18 24.01 24.30
C ALA A 109 -13.11 23.35 22.91
N VAL A 110 -12.27 23.88 22.01
CA VAL A 110 -12.02 23.27 20.69
C VAL A 110 -11.37 21.90 20.85
N SER A 111 -10.36 21.77 21.71
CA SER A 111 -9.66 20.50 21.95
C SER A 111 -10.61 19.44 22.53
N ASP A 112 -11.43 19.79 23.52
CA ASP A 112 -12.40 18.87 24.12
C ASP A 112 -13.44 18.39 23.11
N CYS A 113 -14.01 19.32 22.34
CA CYS A 113 -14.98 19.01 21.29
C CYS A 113 -14.36 18.12 20.19
N PHE A 114 -13.14 18.45 19.76
CA PHE A 114 -12.41 17.67 18.76
C PHE A 114 -12.22 16.22 19.23
N TRP A 115 -11.66 16.01 20.42
CA TRP A 115 -11.39 14.67 20.91
C TRP A 115 -12.65 13.85 21.15
N LYS A 116 -13.73 14.49 21.60
CA LYS A 116 -15.02 13.82 21.73
C LYS A 116 -15.54 13.32 20.37
N MET A 117 -15.54 14.18 19.35
CA MET A 117 -15.96 13.79 18.00
C MET A 117 -15.07 12.71 17.38
N VAL A 118 -13.75 12.83 17.56
CA VAL A 118 -12.78 11.83 17.07
C VAL A 118 -13.02 10.49 17.72
N LYS A 119 -13.21 10.46 19.04
CA LYS A 119 -13.49 9.22 19.78
C LYS A 119 -14.77 8.55 19.28
N GLU A 120 -15.87 9.31 19.20
CA GLU A 120 -17.16 8.80 18.69
C GLU A 120 -17.02 8.26 17.25
N SER A 121 -16.30 8.99 16.38
CA SER A 121 -16.08 8.57 14.99
C SER A 121 -15.23 7.30 14.89
N VAL A 122 -14.17 7.19 15.69
CA VAL A 122 -13.28 6.01 15.68
C VAL A 122 -14.01 4.78 16.21
N GLU A 123 -14.82 4.92 17.26
CA GLU A 123 -15.64 3.83 17.79
C GLU A 123 -16.65 3.34 16.73
N GLN A 124 -17.40 4.27 16.11
CA GLN A 124 -18.36 3.93 15.05
C GLN A 124 -17.69 3.25 13.84
N GLN A 125 -16.54 3.76 13.40
CA GLN A 125 -15.79 3.15 12.30
C GLN A 125 -15.29 1.77 12.68
N THR A 126 -14.75 1.60 13.89
CA THR A 126 -14.26 0.32 14.40
C THR A 126 -15.35 -0.74 14.40
N ASP A 127 -16.56 -0.41 14.85
CA ASP A 127 -17.69 -1.34 14.86
C ASP A 127 -18.15 -1.69 13.45
N THR A 128 -18.15 -0.72 12.54
CA THR A 128 -18.44 -0.95 11.12
C THR A 128 -17.41 -1.91 10.50
N PHE A 129 -16.11 -1.68 10.74
CA PHE A 129 -15.04 -2.55 10.27
C PHE A 129 -15.14 -3.97 10.84
N LYS A 130 -15.45 -4.11 12.13
CA LYS A 130 -15.66 -5.42 12.76
C LYS A 130 -16.82 -6.17 12.12
N ALA A 131 -17.93 -5.49 11.84
CA ALA A 131 -19.08 -6.09 11.17
C ALA A 131 -18.72 -6.56 9.75
N THR A 132 -18.08 -5.71 8.95
CA THR A 132 -17.62 -6.06 7.60
C THR A 132 -16.65 -7.24 7.62
N LYS A 133 -15.66 -7.22 8.54
CA LYS A 133 -14.71 -8.32 8.71
C LYS A 133 -15.43 -9.63 9.01
N PHE A 134 -16.36 -9.63 9.96
CA PHE A 134 -17.12 -10.83 10.33
C PHE A 134 -17.94 -11.39 9.16
N THR A 135 -18.58 -10.51 8.38
CA THR A 135 -19.30 -10.91 7.17
C THR A 135 -18.37 -11.56 6.16
N LEU A 136 -17.22 -10.94 5.87
CA LEU A 136 -16.24 -11.48 4.92
C LEU A 136 -15.63 -12.82 5.39
N GLU A 137 -15.31 -12.95 6.68
CA GLU A 137 -14.84 -14.21 7.26
C GLU A 137 -15.91 -15.31 7.15
N THR A 138 -17.18 -14.96 7.34
CA THR A 138 -18.29 -15.90 7.19
C THR A 138 -18.49 -16.31 5.73
N GLU A 139 -18.45 -15.35 4.80
CA GLU A 139 -18.50 -15.60 3.35
C GLU A 139 -17.36 -16.51 2.89
N TRP A 140 -16.14 -16.25 3.38
CA TRP A 140 -14.96 -17.07 3.10
C TRP A 140 -15.13 -18.50 3.63
N LYS A 141 -15.54 -18.67 4.90
CA LYS A 141 -15.78 -20.01 5.49
C LYS A 141 -16.87 -20.79 4.75
N ASN A 142 -17.92 -20.10 4.29
CA ASN A 142 -18.99 -20.73 3.51
C ASN A 142 -18.52 -21.12 2.10
N SER A 143 -17.66 -20.31 1.49
CA SER A 143 -17.13 -20.57 0.14
C SER A 143 -16.04 -21.64 0.14
N PHE A 144 -15.25 -21.73 1.22
CA PHE A 144 -14.09 -22.62 1.34
C PHE A 144 -14.15 -23.50 2.61
N PRO A 145 -15.18 -24.33 2.82
CA PRO A 145 -15.42 -25.04 4.08
C PRO A 145 -14.37 -26.11 4.43
N LYS A 146 -13.55 -26.52 3.46
CA LYS A 146 -12.47 -27.52 3.62
C LYS A 146 -11.07 -26.91 3.61
N MET A 147 -10.97 -25.60 3.42
CA MET A 147 -9.70 -24.90 3.34
C MET A 147 -9.42 -24.27 4.69
N ARG A 148 -8.22 -24.53 5.23
CA ARG A 148 -7.75 -23.84 6.43
C ARG A 148 -7.21 -22.47 6.02
N GLU A 149 -7.43 -21.46 6.84
CA GLU A 149 -6.74 -20.16 6.70
C GLU A 149 -5.23 -20.41 6.85
N GLN A 150 -4.48 -20.07 5.79
CA GLN A 150 -3.02 -20.15 5.79
C GLN A 150 -2.44 -18.75 5.79
N ASP A 151 -1.41 -18.53 6.58
CA ASP A 151 -0.67 -17.27 6.54
C ASP A 151 0.34 -17.26 5.38
N ARG A 152 0.96 -16.10 5.17
CA ARG A 152 1.94 -15.91 4.09
C ARG A 152 3.14 -16.86 4.24
N ASP A 153 3.61 -17.10 5.45
CA ASP A 153 4.82 -17.88 5.70
C ASP A 153 4.54 -19.37 5.53
N GLU A 154 3.36 -19.84 5.96
CA GLU A 154 2.83 -21.18 5.71
C GLU A 154 2.69 -21.44 4.20
N LEU A 155 2.15 -20.50 3.43
CA LEU A 155 2.05 -20.63 1.97
C LEU A 155 3.43 -20.68 1.30
N PHE A 156 4.38 -19.90 1.79
CA PHE A 156 5.75 -19.92 1.29
C PHE A 156 6.44 -21.26 1.56
N GLU A 157 6.40 -21.76 2.81
CA GLU A 157 7.01 -23.04 3.15
C GLU A 157 6.32 -24.22 2.44
N LYS A 158 5.00 -24.13 2.22
CA LYS A 158 4.27 -25.10 1.39
C LYS A 158 4.81 -25.12 -0.05
N ALA A 159 4.86 -23.97 -0.72
CA ALA A 159 5.35 -23.88 -2.10
C ALA A 159 6.81 -24.35 -2.22
N ARG A 160 7.65 -23.99 -1.24
CA ARG A 160 9.04 -24.43 -1.15
C ARG A 160 9.12 -25.95 -0.97
N GLY A 161 8.31 -26.52 -0.08
CA GLY A 161 8.23 -27.97 0.14
C GLY A 161 7.86 -28.73 -1.13
N GLU A 162 6.81 -28.28 -1.83
CA GLU A 162 6.37 -28.88 -3.09
C GLU A 162 7.47 -28.85 -4.16
N ILE A 163 8.21 -27.75 -4.29
CA ILE A 163 9.33 -27.65 -5.24
C ILE A 163 10.47 -28.60 -4.84
N LEU A 164 10.80 -28.67 -3.55
CA LEU A 164 11.85 -29.57 -3.06
C LEU A 164 11.47 -31.05 -3.25
N ASP A 165 10.20 -31.40 -3.08
CA ASP A 165 9.69 -32.74 -3.37
C ASP A 165 9.89 -33.10 -4.85
N GLU A 166 9.66 -32.16 -5.78
CA GLU A 166 9.97 -32.39 -7.20
C GLU A 166 11.46 -32.51 -7.50
N VAL A 167 12.32 -31.79 -6.77
CA VAL A 167 13.78 -32.00 -6.85
C VAL A 167 14.16 -33.41 -6.37
N VAL A 168 13.50 -33.92 -5.33
CA VAL A 168 13.69 -35.31 -4.91
C VAL A 168 13.19 -36.27 -5.98
N ASN A 169 12.02 -36.02 -6.58
CA ASN A 169 11.47 -36.85 -7.66
C ASN A 169 12.39 -36.90 -8.89
N LEU A 170 13.11 -35.81 -9.18
CA LEU A 170 14.12 -35.78 -10.25
C LEU A 170 15.20 -36.84 -10.05
N SER A 171 15.62 -37.07 -8.80
CA SER A 171 16.61 -38.11 -8.46
C SER A 171 16.06 -39.54 -8.57
N LEU A 172 14.73 -39.70 -8.59
CA LEU A 172 14.06 -40.99 -8.72
C LEU A 172 13.81 -41.39 -10.19
N ILE A 173 14.12 -40.50 -11.15
CA ILE A 173 14.00 -40.83 -12.58
C ILE A 173 14.98 -41.96 -12.94
N PRO A 174 14.50 -43.04 -13.58
CA PRO A 174 15.35 -44.17 -13.96
C PRO A 174 16.51 -43.77 -14.87
N SER A 175 17.67 -44.39 -14.70
CA SER A 175 18.86 -44.13 -15.53
C SER A 175 18.60 -44.31 -17.02
N GLN A 176 17.75 -45.28 -17.39
CA GLN A 176 17.40 -45.54 -18.78
C GLN A 176 16.68 -44.35 -19.43
N GLN A 177 15.79 -43.65 -18.71
CA GLN A 177 15.11 -42.48 -19.24
C GLN A 177 16.10 -41.33 -19.48
N TRP A 178 17.08 -41.16 -18.59
CA TRP A 178 18.16 -40.19 -18.80
C TRP A 178 18.98 -40.52 -20.04
N GLU A 179 19.39 -41.78 -20.20
CA GLU A 179 20.16 -42.24 -21.37
C GLU A 179 19.40 -42.04 -22.67
N ASP A 180 18.11 -42.40 -22.72
CA ASP A 180 17.27 -42.25 -23.91
C ASP A 180 17.15 -40.77 -24.33
N ASN A 181 16.87 -39.89 -23.36
CA ASN A 181 16.72 -38.45 -23.62
C ASN A 181 18.05 -37.81 -24.01
N LEU A 182 19.13 -38.08 -23.27
CA LEU A 182 20.45 -37.56 -23.58
C LEU A 182 20.88 -38.00 -24.98
N THR A 183 20.71 -39.28 -25.31
CA THR A 183 21.05 -39.83 -26.62
C THR A 183 20.26 -39.16 -27.74
N LYS A 184 18.95 -38.97 -27.54
CA LYS A 184 18.08 -38.29 -28.50
C LYS A 184 18.55 -36.86 -28.77
N TYR A 185 18.71 -36.04 -27.72
CA TYR A 185 19.08 -34.63 -27.89
C TYR A 185 20.53 -34.44 -28.35
N LEU A 186 21.45 -35.32 -27.92
CA LEU A 186 22.81 -35.38 -28.45
C LEU A 186 22.79 -35.65 -29.96
N TRP A 187 22.03 -36.65 -30.41
CA TRP A 187 21.93 -36.98 -31.82
C TRP A 187 21.32 -35.84 -32.65
N GLU A 188 20.22 -35.24 -32.17
CA GLU A 188 19.58 -34.10 -32.83
C GLU A 188 20.56 -32.94 -33.05
N LYS A 189 21.43 -32.65 -32.07
CA LYS A 189 22.40 -31.56 -32.15
C LYS A 189 23.64 -31.91 -33.00
N MET A 190 24.13 -33.15 -32.92
CA MET A 190 25.35 -33.56 -33.63
C MET A 190 25.10 -33.97 -35.10
N SER A 191 23.89 -34.41 -35.43
CA SER A 191 23.58 -34.98 -36.74
C SER A 191 23.95 -34.06 -37.90
N ASN A 192 23.59 -32.77 -37.81
CA ASN A 192 23.93 -31.78 -38.84
C ASN A 192 25.45 -31.67 -39.05
N PHE A 193 26.23 -31.60 -37.96
CA PHE A 193 27.69 -31.56 -38.05
C PHE A 193 28.26 -32.85 -38.67
N ILE A 194 27.78 -34.02 -38.25
CA ILE A 194 28.26 -35.31 -38.77
C ILE A 194 27.97 -35.44 -40.27
N PHE A 195 26.77 -35.07 -40.72
CA PHE A 195 26.42 -35.22 -42.13
C PHE A 195 27.02 -34.11 -42.99
N ASP A 196 26.85 -32.85 -42.61
CA ASP A 196 27.22 -31.73 -43.47
C ASP A 196 28.72 -31.41 -43.39
N ASP A 197 29.26 -31.33 -42.17
CA ASP A 197 30.63 -30.90 -41.98
C ASP A 197 31.62 -32.05 -42.06
N VAL A 198 31.26 -33.26 -41.61
CA VAL A 198 32.16 -34.43 -41.67
C VAL A 198 31.95 -35.20 -42.97
N PHE A 199 30.78 -35.80 -43.15
CA PHE A 199 30.54 -36.75 -44.25
C PHE A 199 30.56 -36.09 -45.63
N LEU A 200 29.81 -35.00 -45.85
CA LEU A 200 29.77 -34.34 -47.15
C LEU A 200 31.11 -33.71 -47.55
N THR A 201 31.87 -33.18 -46.58
CA THR A 201 33.22 -32.68 -46.87
C THR A 201 34.17 -33.82 -47.25
N ALA A 202 34.14 -34.92 -46.49
CA ALA A 202 34.98 -36.08 -46.80
C ALA A 202 34.61 -36.73 -48.14
N ALA A 203 33.32 -36.74 -48.50
CA ALA A 203 32.81 -37.31 -49.75
C ALA A 203 33.34 -36.60 -51.02
N GLN A 204 33.93 -35.41 -50.89
CA GLN A 204 34.58 -34.70 -52.00
C GLN A 204 36.03 -35.15 -52.24
N ALA A 205 36.57 -36.05 -51.40
CA ALA A 205 37.93 -36.54 -51.53
C ALA A 205 38.13 -37.43 -52.76
N GLU A 206 39.29 -37.31 -53.40
CA GLU A 206 39.64 -38.03 -54.63
C GLU A 206 40.00 -39.51 -54.39
N SER A 207 40.36 -39.86 -53.15
CA SER A 207 40.73 -41.23 -52.77
C SER A 207 40.09 -41.66 -51.45
N ILE A 208 39.92 -42.96 -51.27
CA ILE A 208 39.41 -43.57 -50.02
C ILE A 208 40.33 -43.24 -48.84
N SER A 209 41.65 -43.15 -49.08
CA SER A 209 42.63 -42.79 -48.05
C SER A 209 42.42 -41.35 -47.57
N ASP A 210 42.16 -40.43 -48.50
CA ASP A 210 41.93 -39.02 -48.18
C ASP A 210 40.56 -38.81 -47.52
N PHE A 211 39.54 -39.59 -47.91
CA PHE A 211 38.24 -39.64 -47.23
C PHE A 211 38.41 -40.00 -45.75
N ASN A 212 39.04 -41.13 -45.46
CA ASN A 212 39.23 -41.61 -44.09
C ASN A 212 40.02 -40.61 -43.25
N THR A 213 41.10 -40.07 -43.81
CA THR A 213 41.93 -39.05 -43.13
C THR A 213 41.12 -37.79 -42.81
N THR A 214 40.26 -37.35 -43.74
CA THR A 214 39.42 -36.16 -43.55
C THR A 214 38.36 -36.39 -42.46
N VAL A 215 37.71 -37.57 -42.46
CA VAL A 215 36.75 -37.95 -41.42
C VAL A 215 37.43 -37.99 -40.04
N ASP A 216 38.55 -38.69 -39.93
CA ASP A 216 39.27 -38.87 -38.65
C ASP A 216 39.71 -37.52 -38.07
N VAL A 217 40.31 -36.65 -38.89
CA VAL A 217 40.76 -35.32 -38.45
C VAL A 217 39.59 -34.45 -38.01
N LYS A 218 38.49 -34.42 -38.79
CA LYS A 218 37.32 -33.59 -38.43
C LYS A 218 36.60 -34.10 -37.19
N LEU A 219 36.43 -35.41 -37.05
CA LEU A 219 35.83 -36.01 -35.85
C LEU A 219 36.69 -35.79 -34.62
N GLN A 220 38.01 -35.95 -34.74
CA GLN A 220 38.93 -35.71 -33.63
C GLN A 220 38.89 -34.24 -33.18
N GLN A 221 38.93 -33.30 -34.11
CA GLN A 221 38.85 -31.87 -33.78
C GLN A 221 37.54 -31.50 -33.10
N TRP A 222 36.42 -32.07 -33.55
CA TRP A 222 35.11 -31.86 -32.94
C TRP A 222 35.02 -32.49 -31.54
N ALA A 223 35.50 -33.73 -31.40
CA ALA A 223 35.51 -34.45 -30.13
C ALA A 223 36.33 -33.73 -29.05
N GLU A 224 37.42 -33.05 -29.44
CA GLU A 224 38.29 -32.33 -28.49
C GLU A 224 37.76 -30.93 -28.14
N LYS A 225 37.05 -30.25 -29.06
CA LYS A 225 36.71 -28.82 -28.89
C LYS A 225 35.23 -28.56 -28.64
N GLU A 226 34.36 -29.16 -29.44
CA GLU A 226 32.94 -28.80 -29.49
C GLU A 226 32.08 -29.80 -28.71
N LEU A 227 32.37 -31.10 -28.82
CA LEU A 227 31.61 -32.16 -28.18
C LEU A 227 31.50 -31.99 -26.65
N PRO A 228 32.57 -31.69 -25.89
CA PRO A 228 32.47 -31.57 -24.43
C PRO A 228 31.52 -30.45 -24.01
N ARG A 229 31.57 -29.31 -24.73
CA ARG A 229 30.68 -28.18 -24.48
C ARG A 229 29.23 -28.54 -24.82
N GLN A 230 29.00 -29.17 -25.98
CA GLN A 230 27.67 -29.61 -26.39
C GLN A 230 27.06 -30.60 -25.40
N CYS A 231 27.86 -31.54 -24.86
CA CYS A 231 27.41 -32.48 -23.85
C CYS A 231 26.97 -31.77 -22.55
N ILE A 232 27.70 -30.74 -22.11
CA ILE A 232 27.31 -29.96 -20.91
C ILE A 232 26.01 -29.20 -21.16
N ASP A 233 25.91 -28.49 -22.29
CA ASP A 233 24.72 -27.72 -22.65
C ASP A 233 23.48 -28.62 -22.75
N ILE A 234 23.63 -29.80 -23.37
CA ILE A 234 22.55 -30.78 -23.50
C ILE A 234 22.23 -31.43 -22.16
N GLY A 235 23.23 -31.75 -21.35
CA GLY A 235 23.02 -32.27 -19.99
C GLY A 235 22.21 -31.31 -19.12
N GLN A 236 22.56 -30.01 -19.14
CA GLN A 236 21.82 -28.97 -18.44
C GLN A 236 20.39 -28.83 -18.99
N PHE A 237 20.24 -28.84 -20.32
CA PHE A 237 18.93 -28.75 -20.96
C PHE A 237 18.02 -29.92 -20.57
N VAL A 238 18.50 -31.17 -20.67
CA VAL A 238 17.71 -32.36 -20.35
C VAL A 238 17.33 -32.38 -18.87
N LEU A 239 18.24 -31.97 -17.98
CA LEU A 239 17.95 -31.85 -16.54
C LEU A 239 16.79 -30.88 -16.27
N LEU A 240 16.85 -29.68 -16.85
CA LEU A 240 15.83 -28.65 -16.67
C LEU A 240 14.51 -28.97 -17.39
N ASP A 241 14.57 -29.71 -18.50
CA ASP A 241 13.38 -30.18 -19.22
C ASP A 241 12.64 -31.26 -18.42
N GLU A 242 13.37 -32.24 -17.87
CA GLU A 242 12.77 -33.26 -16.98
C GLU A 242 12.19 -32.64 -15.71
N PHE A 243 12.88 -31.66 -15.11
CA PHE A 243 12.35 -30.93 -13.96
C PHE A 243 11.06 -30.17 -14.29
N GLN A 244 11.00 -29.49 -15.44
CA GLN A 244 9.78 -28.84 -15.90
C GLN A 244 8.65 -29.85 -16.12
N ASN A 245 8.94 -31.00 -16.74
CA ASN A 245 7.96 -32.05 -16.98
C ASN A 245 7.37 -32.62 -15.68
N LEU A 246 8.17 -32.74 -14.61
CA LEU A 246 7.70 -33.14 -13.30
C LEU A 246 6.72 -32.11 -12.71
N ILE A 247 7.08 -30.83 -12.74
CA ILE A 247 6.21 -29.74 -12.26
C ILE A 247 4.90 -29.71 -13.06
N GLU A 248 4.94 -29.83 -14.39
CA GLU A 248 3.72 -29.83 -15.21
C GLU A 248 2.81 -31.04 -14.94
N ARG A 249 3.40 -32.20 -14.61
CA ARG A 249 2.63 -33.40 -14.22
C ARG A 249 1.95 -33.21 -12.88
N GLU A 250 2.66 -32.64 -11.91
CA GLU A 250 2.11 -32.28 -10.60
C GLU A 250 0.99 -31.25 -10.75
N GLN A 251 1.17 -30.23 -11.59
CA GLN A 251 0.16 -29.20 -11.84
C GLN A 251 -1.16 -29.77 -12.42
N LYS A 252 -1.07 -30.85 -13.21
CA LYS A 252 -2.21 -31.58 -13.77
C LYS A 252 -2.82 -32.58 -12.79
N SER A 253 -2.19 -32.80 -11.64
CA SER A 253 -2.67 -33.71 -10.61
C SER A 253 -3.90 -33.14 -9.90
N ARG A 254 -4.76 -34.02 -9.37
CA ARG A 254 -5.94 -33.61 -8.58
C ARG A 254 -5.59 -32.98 -7.23
N SER A 255 -4.33 -33.09 -6.81
CA SER A 255 -3.84 -32.55 -5.54
C SER A 255 -3.22 -31.17 -5.69
N ASN A 256 -3.14 -30.64 -6.91
CA ASN A 256 -2.49 -29.37 -7.17
C ASN A 256 -3.25 -28.22 -6.50
N ASP A 257 -2.52 -27.36 -5.80
CA ASP A 257 -3.01 -26.09 -5.30
C ASP A 257 -2.67 -24.98 -6.32
N PRO A 258 -3.67 -24.37 -6.99
CA PRO A 258 -3.42 -23.35 -8.00
C PRO A 258 -2.60 -22.16 -7.48
N ILE A 259 -2.60 -21.90 -6.16
CA ILE A 259 -1.90 -20.76 -5.56
C ILE A 259 -0.38 -20.87 -5.70
N THR A 260 0.19 -22.09 -5.78
CA THR A 260 1.64 -22.30 -5.86
C THR A 260 2.14 -22.45 -7.31
N ASN A 261 1.24 -22.49 -8.30
CA ASN A 261 1.61 -22.69 -9.70
C ASN A 261 2.50 -21.57 -10.25
N ASP A 262 2.15 -20.32 -9.97
CA ASP A 262 2.87 -19.16 -10.49
C ASP A 262 4.31 -19.12 -9.96
N ILE A 263 4.51 -19.42 -8.68
CA ILE A 263 5.84 -19.46 -8.08
C ILE A 263 6.67 -20.65 -8.58
N LYS A 264 6.05 -21.82 -8.79
CA LYS A 264 6.71 -22.99 -9.41
C LYS A 264 7.21 -22.65 -10.83
N LEU A 265 6.38 -21.99 -11.64
CA LEU A 265 6.75 -21.56 -12.99
C LEU A 265 7.90 -20.56 -12.98
N GLN A 266 7.87 -19.58 -12.06
CA GLN A 266 8.96 -18.62 -11.91
C GLN A 266 10.27 -19.29 -11.51
N VAL A 267 10.24 -20.27 -10.60
CA VAL A 267 11.45 -21.02 -10.22
C VAL A 267 12.05 -21.77 -11.41
N VAL A 268 11.22 -22.40 -12.25
CA VAL A 268 11.71 -23.06 -13.48
C VAL A 268 12.37 -22.07 -14.44
N GLN A 269 11.81 -20.86 -14.57
CA GLN A 269 12.38 -19.82 -15.41
C GLN A 269 13.72 -19.30 -14.86
N GLU A 270 13.79 -19.03 -13.55
CA GLU A 270 15.02 -18.62 -12.89
C GLU A 270 16.13 -19.69 -13.01
N CYS A 271 15.80 -20.99 -12.91
CA CYS A 271 16.77 -22.07 -13.11
C CYS A 271 17.34 -22.15 -14.55
N ARG A 272 16.69 -21.51 -15.53
CA ARG A 272 17.13 -21.44 -16.93
C ARG A 272 17.96 -20.20 -17.26
N THR A 273 18.02 -19.24 -16.34
CA THR A 273 18.70 -17.94 -16.51
C THR A 273 20.14 -18.04 -16.01
#